data_AF-A0A0R3RAJ2-F1
#
_entry.id   AF-A0A0R3RAJ2-F1
#
_cell.length_a   1.000
_cell.length_b   1.000
_cell.length_c   1.000
_cell.angle_alpha   90.00
_cell.angle_beta   90.00
_cell.angle_gamma   90.00
#
_symmetry.space_group_name_H-M   'P 1'
#
loop_
_entity.id
_entity.type
_entity.pdbx_description
1 polymer ?
#
loop_
_entity_poly.entity_id
_entity_poly.type
_entity_poly.pdbx_seq_one_letter_code
_entity_poly.pdbx_strand_id
1 'polypeptide(L)'
;MLHLFQDDELSHVYTLILYPNNSIQIFADYEERIGGDLEDHYDFLKPRRIMDPNVNKPIDWVDEEFIPDPDDKKPDDWDQPEFLLNLDVKKPDDWNEEWDGEWEPPGMINPNYKGEWVPREIANPAYKGEWIHPRIDNPDYVSDPNLYLHDDIGAVGIEIWQVNSSTVYDNIIITDSIEEAKKFAALTLNGTRKGEEKMKKEIDEKLQREEEKKRKEEEEGEDKKKEENSNEDEKKEEEINLNEKQKMVEIKKKDEESESNFDSETSQKEKAESKLENERKLRKDEENELSEDKRERNSNQSMDENEEWKDDVDLSFKVRTYKFFKVLVDY
;
A
#
# COMPACT_ATOMS: atom_id res chain seq x y z
N MET A 1 -6.21 -13.15 -16.14
CA MET A 1 -5.99 -12.40 -17.40
C MET A 1 -4.79 -11.46 -17.25
N LEU A 2 -3.66 -11.97 -16.73
CA LEU A 2 -2.52 -11.17 -16.21
C LEU A 2 -1.20 -11.44 -16.95
N HIS A 3 -1.23 -12.12 -18.12
CA HIS A 3 -0.01 -12.52 -18.85
C HIS A 3 0.01 -12.04 -20.31
N LEU A 4 -0.86 -11.09 -20.65
CA LEU A 4 -0.95 -10.53 -21.99
C LEU A 4 0.13 -9.49 -22.28
N PHE A 5 0.51 -8.73 -21.26
CA PHE A 5 1.41 -7.59 -21.37
C PHE A 5 2.65 -7.84 -20.54
N GLN A 6 3.76 -7.33 -21.05
CA GLN A 6 5.02 -7.31 -20.33
C GLN A 6 5.09 -6.03 -19.50
N ASP A 7 5.61 -6.15 -18.28
CA ASP A 7 5.69 -5.10 -17.26
C ASP A 7 7.10 -4.54 -17.08
N ASP A 8 8.04 -4.93 -17.94
CA ASP A 8 9.41 -4.43 -17.92
C ASP A 8 9.57 -3.10 -18.69
N GLU A 9 10.73 -2.46 -18.54
CA GLU A 9 11.04 -1.17 -19.16
C GLU A 9 11.60 -1.28 -20.58
N LEU A 10 11.68 -2.47 -21.15
CA LEU A 10 12.21 -2.72 -22.49
C LEU A 10 11.11 -2.55 -23.56
N SER A 11 11.55 -2.40 -24.80
CA SER A 11 10.65 -2.29 -25.93
C SER A 11 10.10 -3.66 -26.33
N HIS A 12 8.77 -3.81 -26.30
CA HIS A 12 8.07 -5.03 -26.72
C HIS A 12 7.32 -4.84 -28.04
N VAL A 13 7.18 -5.93 -28.80
CA VAL A 13 6.39 -5.95 -30.04
C VAL A 13 5.12 -6.77 -29.82
N TYR A 14 3.98 -6.11 -30.03
CA TYR A 14 2.67 -6.74 -30.03
C TYR A 14 2.17 -6.92 -31.46
N THR A 15 1.71 -8.13 -31.79
CA THR A 15 1.15 -8.45 -33.11
C THR A 15 -0.23 -9.06 -32.95
N LEU A 16 -1.24 -8.43 -33.56
CA LEU A 16 -2.60 -8.96 -33.66
C LEU A 16 -2.81 -9.51 -35.07
N ILE A 17 -3.26 -10.76 -35.17
CA ILE A 17 -3.67 -11.40 -36.43
C ILE A 17 -5.13 -11.80 -36.30
N LEU A 18 -5.96 -11.26 -37.18
CA LEU A 18 -7.37 -11.61 -37.30
C LEU A 18 -7.59 -12.35 -38.62
N TYR A 19 -8.11 -13.57 -38.54
CA TYR A 19 -8.31 -14.41 -39.71
C TYR A 19 -9.77 -14.40 -40.21
N PRO A 20 -10.03 -14.62 -41.51
CA PRO A 20 -11.38 -14.66 -42.07
C PRO A 20 -12.29 -15.79 -41.58
N ASN A 21 -11.76 -16.75 -40.82
CA ASN A 21 -12.50 -17.85 -40.20
C ASN A 21 -12.96 -17.50 -38.77
N ASN A 22 -12.94 -16.22 -38.38
CA ASN A 22 -13.18 -15.75 -37.01
C ASN A 22 -12.18 -16.27 -35.97
N SER A 23 -10.96 -16.65 -36.34
CA SER A 23 -9.91 -16.95 -35.36
C SER A 23 -9.02 -15.73 -35.12
N ILE A 24 -8.56 -15.57 -33.87
CA ILE A 24 -7.65 -14.51 -33.44
C ILE A 24 -6.36 -15.11 -32.91
N GLN A 25 -5.24 -14.46 -33.22
CA GLN A 25 -3.95 -14.73 -32.58
C GLN A 25 -3.30 -13.41 -32.16
N ILE A 26 -2.82 -13.36 -30.92
CA ILE A 26 -2.07 -12.23 -30.38
C ILE A 26 -0.71 -12.74 -29.92
N PHE A 27 0.33 -12.11 -30.44
CA PHE A 27 1.71 -12.39 -30.07
C PHE A 27 2.30 -11.22 -29.29
N ALA A 28 3.12 -11.54 -28.29
CA ALA A 28 4.03 -10.60 -27.64
C ALA A 28 5.45 -11.15 -27.78
N ASP A 29 6.36 -10.39 -28.39
CA ASP A 29 7.75 -10.81 -28.61
C ASP A 29 7.91 -12.21 -29.24
N TYR A 30 7.11 -12.49 -30.28
CA TYR A 30 7.01 -13.78 -31.00
C TYR A 30 6.36 -14.94 -30.23
N GLU A 31 6.02 -14.76 -28.97
CA GLU A 31 5.29 -15.76 -28.19
C GLU A 31 3.79 -15.56 -28.35
N GLU A 32 3.08 -16.64 -28.68
CA GLU A 32 1.62 -16.63 -28.73
C GLU A 32 1.05 -16.49 -27.32
N ARG A 33 0.29 -15.41 -27.09
CA ARG A 33 -0.35 -15.11 -25.80
C ARG A 33 -1.83 -15.47 -25.83
N ILE A 34 -2.50 -15.20 -26.94
CA ILE A 34 -3.89 -15.58 -27.18
C ILE A 34 -3.95 -16.27 -28.55
N GLY A 35 -4.69 -17.37 -28.61
CA GLY A 35 -4.98 -18.10 -29.83
C GLY A 35 -6.30 -18.83 -29.71
N GLY A 36 -7.12 -18.78 -30.76
CA GLY A 36 -8.37 -19.55 -30.85
C GLY A 36 -9.48 -18.79 -31.56
N ASP A 37 -10.72 -19.21 -31.30
CA ASP A 37 -11.89 -18.56 -31.88
C ASP A 37 -12.13 -17.19 -31.22
N LEU A 38 -12.55 -16.22 -32.01
CA LEU A 38 -12.86 -14.88 -31.56
C LEU A 38 -14.02 -14.87 -30.55
N GLU A 39 -14.98 -15.76 -30.74
CA GLU A 39 -16.15 -15.95 -29.86
C GLU A 39 -15.77 -16.50 -28.47
N ASP A 40 -14.70 -17.29 -28.37
CA ASP A 40 -14.27 -17.86 -27.09
C ASP A 40 -13.56 -16.82 -26.20
N HIS A 41 -13.03 -15.76 -26.81
CA HIS A 41 -12.28 -14.71 -26.11
C HIS A 41 -13.11 -13.44 -25.85
N TYR A 42 -14.19 -13.23 -26.60
CA TYR A 42 -15.00 -12.02 -26.53
C TYR A 42 -16.50 -12.34 -26.62
N ASP A 43 -17.28 -11.67 -25.78
CA ASP A 43 -18.73 -11.83 -25.70
C ASP A 43 -19.46 -11.04 -26.81
N PHE A 44 -19.24 -11.41 -28.07
CA PHE A 44 -19.96 -10.82 -29.21
C PHE A 44 -21.35 -11.42 -29.40
N LEU A 45 -21.45 -12.73 -29.18
CA LEU A 45 -22.66 -13.51 -29.35
C LEU A 45 -23.22 -13.95 -28.00
N LYS A 46 -24.45 -14.47 -28.01
CA LYS A 46 -24.98 -15.17 -26.84
C LYS A 46 -24.12 -16.41 -26.55
N PRO A 47 -23.98 -16.84 -25.29
CA PRO A 47 -23.17 -18.01 -24.96
C PRO A 47 -23.74 -19.25 -25.65
N ARG A 48 -22.86 -20.11 -26.17
CA ARG A 48 -23.25 -21.39 -26.81
C ARG A 48 -24.03 -22.31 -25.88
N ARG A 49 -23.72 -22.27 -24.57
CA ARG A 49 -24.33 -23.15 -23.55
C ARG A 49 -24.76 -22.37 -22.32
N ILE A 50 -26.02 -22.57 -21.92
CA ILE A 50 -26.63 -22.00 -20.72
C ILE A 50 -26.86 -23.09 -19.67
N MET A 51 -26.98 -22.70 -18.41
CA MET A 51 -27.46 -23.60 -17.36
C MET A 51 -28.92 -23.97 -17.66
N ASP A 52 -29.27 -25.25 -17.51
CA ASP A 52 -30.64 -25.70 -17.77
C ASP A 52 -31.64 -25.05 -16.81
N PRO A 53 -32.52 -24.13 -17.27
CA PRO A 53 -33.44 -23.44 -16.37
C PRO A 53 -34.47 -24.39 -15.73
N ASN A 54 -34.60 -25.63 -16.24
CA ASN A 54 -35.56 -26.62 -15.75
C ASN A 54 -34.99 -27.55 -14.68
N VAL A 55 -33.67 -27.51 -14.41
CA VAL A 55 -33.02 -28.38 -13.44
C VAL A 55 -32.60 -27.58 -12.23
N ASN A 56 -33.08 -27.98 -11.06
CA ASN A 56 -32.59 -27.46 -9.80
C ASN A 56 -31.80 -28.53 -9.08
N LYS A 57 -31.00 -28.10 -8.10
CA LYS A 57 -30.28 -29.00 -7.21
C LYS A 57 -31.27 -29.95 -6.53
N PRO A 58 -31.04 -31.28 -6.58
CA PRO A 58 -31.86 -32.23 -5.86
C PRO A 58 -31.80 -31.96 -4.36
N ILE A 59 -32.94 -32.05 -3.67
CA ILE A 59 -33.00 -31.81 -2.23
C ILE A 59 -32.23 -32.88 -1.43
N ASP A 60 -32.08 -34.08 -1.99
CA ASP A 60 -31.34 -35.19 -1.40
C ASP A 60 -29.83 -35.14 -1.72
N TRP A 61 -29.32 -34.01 -2.21
CA TRP A 61 -27.91 -33.81 -2.50
C TRP A 61 -27.22 -33.12 -1.32
N VAL A 62 -26.39 -33.86 -0.59
CA VAL A 62 -25.65 -33.32 0.56
C VAL A 62 -24.38 -32.63 0.07
N ASP A 63 -24.13 -31.42 0.60
CA ASP A 63 -22.94 -30.62 0.29
C ASP A 63 -21.79 -30.84 1.27
N GLU A 64 -22.12 -31.25 2.48
CA GLU A 64 -21.15 -31.53 3.54
C GLU A 64 -20.41 -32.84 3.22
N GLU A 65 -19.16 -32.71 2.80
CA GLU A 65 -18.25 -33.85 2.56
C GLU A 65 -17.93 -34.59 3.87
N PHE A 66 -17.84 -33.84 4.97
CA PHE A 66 -17.54 -34.36 6.29
C PHE A 66 -18.66 -34.03 7.27
N ILE A 67 -19.00 -35.01 8.10
CA ILE A 67 -19.95 -34.86 9.21
C ILE A 67 -19.24 -35.23 10.51
N PRO A 68 -19.63 -34.63 11.66
CA PRO A 68 -19.09 -35.03 12.95
C PRO A 68 -19.43 -36.51 13.22
N ASP A 69 -18.45 -37.25 13.71
CA ASP A 69 -18.58 -38.66 14.06
C ASP A 69 -19.62 -38.82 15.18
N PRO A 70 -20.77 -39.47 14.92
CA PRO A 70 -21.80 -39.66 15.93
C PRO A 70 -21.37 -40.59 17.07
N ASP A 71 -20.32 -41.39 16.86
CA ASP A 71 -19.77 -42.32 17.85
C ASP A 71 -18.59 -41.72 18.63
N ASP A 72 -18.05 -40.58 18.20
CA ASP A 72 -17.00 -39.89 18.94
C ASP A 72 -17.60 -39.16 20.14
N LYS A 73 -17.08 -39.47 21.32
CA LYS A 73 -17.55 -38.92 22.58
C LYS A 73 -16.43 -38.15 23.23
N LYS A 74 -16.78 -36.98 23.75
CA LYS A 74 -15.89 -36.17 24.56
C LYS A 74 -15.25 -37.01 25.66
N PRO A 75 -13.91 -37.13 25.70
CA PRO A 75 -13.23 -37.81 26.79
C PRO A 75 -13.49 -37.08 28.12
N ASP A 76 -13.67 -37.84 29.20
CA ASP A 76 -13.92 -37.28 30.54
C ASP A 76 -12.78 -36.36 31.04
N ASP A 77 -11.57 -36.50 30.48
CA ASP A 77 -10.37 -35.74 30.82
C ASP A 77 -10.13 -34.51 29.90
N TRP A 78 -11.13 -34.12 29.10
CA TRP A 78 -10.98 -33.00 28.16
C TRP A 78 -11.35 -31.65 28.79
N ASP A 79 -12.35 -31.62 29.66
CA ASP A 79 -12.82 -30.41 30.36
C ASP A 79 -11.92 -30.06 31.55
N GLN A 80 -10.71 -29.66 31.24
CA GLN A 80 -9.76 -29.13 32.22
C GLN A 80 -9.93 -27.61 32.32
N PRO A 81 -9.77 -26.99 33.50
CA PRO A 81 -9.81 -25.54 33.62
C PRO A 81 -8.63 -24.90 32.87
N GLU A 82 -8.87 -23.79 32.17
CA GLU A 82 -7.86 -23.06 31.40
C GLU A 82 -6.75 -22.48 32.29
N PHE A 83 -7.10 -22.08 33.52
CA PHE A 83 -6.18 -21.54 34.50
C PHE A 83 -6.13 -22.44 35.75
N LEU A 84 -4.92 -22.87 36.11
CA LEU A 84 -4.61 -23.49 37.41
C LEU A 84 -3.97 -22.44 38.32
N LEU A 85 -4.16 -22.54 39.63
CA LEU A 85 -3.46 -21.65 40.56
C LEU A 85 -1.98 -22.04 40.65
N ASN A 86 -1.08 -21.06 40.47
CA ASN A 86 0.36 -21.29 40.58
C ASN A 86 0.81 -21.23 42.04
N LEU A 87 0.75 -22.38 42.73
CA LEU A 87 1.10 -22.53 44.15
C LEU A 87 2.61 -22.37 44.45
N ASP A 88 3.47 -22.36 43.43
CA ASP A 88 4.90 -22.18 43.59
C ASP A 88 5.31 -20.70 43.73
N VAL A 89 4.41 -19.79 43.36
CA VAL A 89 4.61 -18.36 43.59
C VAL A 89 4.32 -18.07 45.07
N LYS A 90 5.32 -17.54 45.77
CA LYS A 90 5.13 -17.10 47.15
C LYS A 90 4.57 -15.69 47.18
N LYS A 91 3.71 -15.43 48.17
CA LYS A 91 3.25 -14.08 48.51
C LYS A 91 4.46 -13.13 48.60
N PRO A 92 4.44 -11.98 47.90
CA PRO A 92 5.50 -10.98 48.02
C PRO A 92 5.63 -10.47 49.46
N ASP A 93 6.87 -10.21 49.89
CA ASP A 93 7.15 -9.73 51.25
C ASP A 93 6.52 -8.35 51.55
N ASP A 94 6.18 -7.57 50.50
CA ASP A 94 5.60 -6.22 50.58
C ASP A 94 4.05 -6.21 50.48
N TRP A 95 3.39 -7.37 50.51
CA TRP A 95 1.92 -7.46 50.39
C TRP A 95 1.19 -7.23 51.72
N ASN A 96 0.27 -6.27 51.76
CA ASN A 96 -0.46 -5.90 52.98
C ASN A 96 -1.94 -6.31 52.93
N GLU A 97 -2.33 -7.33 53.68
CA GLU A 97 -3.71 -7.88 53.68
C GLU A 97 -4.79 -6.89 54.14
N GLU A 98 -4.44 -5.86 54.92
CA GLU A 98 -5.40 -4.84 55.39
C GLU A 98 -5.74 -3.82 54.30
N TRP A 99 -4.84 -3.60 53.33
CA TRP A 99 -5.00 -2.61 52.25
C TRP A 99 -5.21 -3.23 50.87
N ASP A 100 -4.58 -4.38 50.58
CA ASP A 100 -4.59 -5.07 49.27
C ASP A 100 -5.51 -6.30 49.24
N GLY A 101 -5.99 -6.77 50.41
CA GLY A 101 -6.87 -7.94 50.55
C GLY A 101 -6.15 -9.28 50.71
N GLU A 102 -6.93 -10.38 50.81
CA GLU A 102 -6.38 -11.75 50.86
C GLU A 102 -5.62 -12.06 49.57
N TRP A 103 -4.35 -12.46 49.70
CA TRP A 103 -3.50 -12.75 48.55
C TRP A 103 -3.93 -14.06 47.88
N GLU A 104 -4.23 -14.00 46.59
CA GLU A 104 -4.48 -15.18 45.75
C GLU A 104 -3.30 -15.43 44.79
N PRO A 105 -2.83 -16.68 44.66
CA PRO A 105 -1.75 -17.03 43.74
C PRO A 105 -2.16 -16.72 42.29
N PRO A 106 -1.22 -16.24 41.44
CA PRO A 106 -1.52 -15.96 40.05
C PRO A 106 -1.90 -17.26 39.31
N GLY A 107 -2.85 -17.16 38.38
CA GLY A 107 -3.21 -18.28 37.50
C GLY A 107 -2.06 -18.61 36.53
N MET A 108 -1.70 -19.88 36.42
CA MET A 108 -0.90 -20.44 35.34
C MET A 108 -1.80 -21.12 34.30
N ILE A 109 -1.42 -21.03 33.03
CA ILE A 109 -2.12 -21.75 31.95
C ILE A 109 -1.96 -23.25 32.21
N ASN A 110 -3.08 -23.97 32.23
CA ASN A 110 -3.08 -25.41 32.40
C ASN A 110 -2.48 -26.10 31.17
N PRO A 111 -1.35 -26.83 31.29
CA PRO A 111 -0.75 -27.53 30.16
C PRO A 111 -1.65 -28.62 29.55
N ASN A 112 -2.64 -29.10 30.32
CA ASN A 112 -3.60 -30.11 29.89
C ASN A 112 -4.90 -29.52 29.32
N TYR A 113 -5.05 -28.19 29.25
CA TYR A 113 -6.20 -27.56 28.62
C TYR A 113 -6.12 -27.73 27.09
N LYS A 114 -7.09 -28.46 26.53
CA LYS A 114 -7.13 -28.81 25.10
C LYS A 114 -8.14 -27.97 24.31
N GLY A 115 -8.75 -26.95 24.95
CA GLY A 115 -9.78 -26.09 24.35
C GLY A 115 -11.15 -26.76 24.26
N GLU A 116 -12.09 -26.13 23.55
CA GLU A 116 -13.42 -26.70 23.32
C GLU A 116 -13.32 -27.98 22.49
N TRP A 117 -13.95 -29.05 22.98
CA TRP A 117 -13.94 -30.34 22.27
C TRP A 117 -14.83 -30.26 21.03
N VAL A 118 -14.26 -30.61 19.87
CA VAL A 118 -14.98 -30.78 18.60
C VAL A 118 -14.91 -32.28 18.23
N PRO A 119 -16.05 -32.93 17.88
CA PRO A 119 -16.04 -34.30 17.42
C PRO A 119 -15.14 -34.47 16.19
N ARG A 120 -14.51 -35.63 16.05
CA ARG A 120 -13.77 -35.96 14.82
C ARG A 120 -14.69 -35.95 13.62
N GLU A 121 -14.19 -35.46 12.49
CA GLU A 121 -14.92 -35.47 11.23
C GLU A 121 -14.75 -36.81 10.51
N ILE A 122 -15.86 -37.39 10.03
CA ILE A 122 -15.90 -38.58 9.19
C ILE A 122 -16.49 -38.24 7.82
N ALA A 123 -16.03 -38.94 6.78
CA ALA A 123 -16.57 -38.79 5.44
C ALA A 123 -18.06 -39.14 5.43
N ASN A 124 -18.89 -38.22 4.95
CA ASN A 124 -20.32 -38.38 4.91
C ASN A 124 -20.73 -39.41 3.84
N PRO A 125 -21.32 -40.56 4.21
CA PRO A 125 -21.71 -41.58 3.23
C PRO A 125 -22.78 -41.11 2.23
N ALA A 126 -23.52 -40.04 2.55
CA ALA A 126 -24.54 -39.46 1.68
C ALA A 126 -24.00 -38.39 0.73
N TYR A 127 -22.75 -37.96 0.89
CA TYR A 127 -22.10 -36.99 0.00
C TYR A 127 -21.80 -37.63 -1.37
N LYS A 128 -22.31 -37.02 -2.43
CA LYS A 128 -22.20 -37.52 -3.82
C LYS A 128 -21.19 -36.73 -4.66
N GLY A 129 -20.40 -35.86 -4.01
CA GLY A 129 -19.55 -34.87 -4.68
C GLY A 129 -20.25 -33.52 -4.81
N GLU A 130 -19.54 -32.52 -5.33
CA GLU A 130 -20.13 -31.23 -5.64
C GLU A 130 -21.19 -31.37 -6.74
N TRP A 131 -22.38 -30.81 -6.51
CA TRP A 131 -23.42 -30.80 -7.52
C TRP A 131 -23.06 -29.82 -8.65
N ILE A 132 -22.88 -30.36 -9.86
CA ILE A 132 -22.60 -29.56 -11.06
C ILE A 132 -23.91 -29.36 -11.84
N HIS A 133 -24.33 -28.10 -11.99
CA HIS A 133 -25.52 -27.76 -12.76
C HIS A 133 -25.37 -28.18 -14.24
N PRO A 134 -26.31 -28.95 -14.83
CA PRO A 134 -26.24 -29.33 -16.24
C PRO A 134 -26.23 -28.11 -17.16
N ARG A 135 -25.42 -28.17 -18.23
CA ARG A 135 -25.35 -27.13 -19.27
C ARG A 135 -25.98 -27.64 -20.56
N ILE A 136 -27.01 -26.95 -21.04
CA ILE A 136 -27.71 -27.23 -22.29
C ILE A 136 -27.29 -26.24 -23.38
N ASP A 137 -27.50 -26.61 -24.63
CA ASP A 137 -27.28 -25.71 -25.75
C ASP A 137 -28.29 -24.56 -25.69
N ASN A 138 -27.81 -23.35 -25.94
CA ASN A 138 -28.63 -22.16 -25.88
C ASN A 138 -29.48 -22.05 -27.16
N PRO A 139 -30.82 -22.09 -27.09
CA PRO A 139 -31.68 -21.95 -28.26
C PRO A 139 -31.56 -20.56 -28.92
N ASP A 140 -31.14 -19.54 -28.16
CA ASP A 140 -30.95 -18.17 -28.65
C ASP A 140 -29.57 -17.92 -29.26
N TYR A 141 -28.69 -18.93 -29.26
CA TYR A 141 -27.37 -18.81 -29.89
C TYR A 141 -27.49 -18.88 -31.42
N VAL A 142 -26.95 -17.86 -32.09
CA VAL A 142 -26.84 -17.80 -33.55
C VAL A 142 -25.38 -17.52 -33.89
N SER A 143 -24.77 -18.44 -34.64
CA SER A 143 -23.40 -18.27 -35.12
C SER A 143 -23.34 -17.24 -36.23
N ASP A 144 -22.34 -16.36 -36.19
CA ASP A 144 -22.09 -15.35 -37.23
C ASP A 144 -20.71 -15.59 -37.88
N PRO A 145 -20.66 -15.94 -39.17
CA PRO A 145 -19.40 -16.17 -39.89
C PRO A 145 -18.64 -14.88 -40.25
N ASN A 146 -19.24 -13.70 -40.07
CA ASN A 146 -18.66 -12.43 -40.49
C ASN A 146 -18.18 -11.56 -39.31
N LEU A 147 -17.95 -12.15 -38.13
CA LEU A 147 -17.48 -11.40 -36.95
C LEU A 147 -16.13 -10.70 -37.18
N TYR A 148 -15.26 -11.29 -38.00
CA TYR A 148 -13.98 -10.69 -38.37
C TYR A 148 -14.11 -9.48 -39.31
N LEU A 149 -15.25 -9.37 -40.01
CA LEU A 149 -15.42 -8.41 -41.08
C LEU A 149 -15.78 -7.05 -40.49
N HIS A 150 -14.93 -6.07 -40.78
CA HIS A 150 -15.15 -4.68 -40.42
C HIS A 150 -15.31 -3.83 -41.67
N ASP A 151 -16.03 -2.71 -41.53
CA ASP A 151 -16.05 -1.66 -42.56
C ASP A 151 -14.65 -1.05 -42.72
N ASP A 152 -14.45 -0.28 -43.79
CA ASP A 152 -13.16 0.32 -44.14
C ASP A 152 -12.50 1.05 -42.95
N ILE A 153 -11.32 0.56 -42.56
CA ILE A 153 -10.48 1.15 -41.50
C ILE A 153 -9.60 2.23 -42.14
N GLY A 154 -9.92 3.51 -41.89
CA GLY A 154 -9.23 4.65 -42.51
C GLY A 154 -8.23 5.39 -41.63
N ALA A 155 -8.18 5.08 -40.32
CA ALA A 155 -7.32 5.79 -39.38
C ALA A 155 -6.90 4.88 -38.22
N VAL A 156 -5.74 5.20 -37.64
CA VAL A 156 -5.26 4.64 -36.38
C VAL A 156 -5.26 5.75 -35.34
N GLY A 157 -5.93 5.54 -34.22
CA GLY A 157 -5.94 6.46 -33.09
C GLY A 157 -5.30 5.81 -31.88
N ILE A 158 -4.50 6.57 -31.14
CA ILE A 158 -3.97 6.18 -29.82
C ILE A 158 -4.64 7.10 -28.82
N GLU A 159 -5.66 6.60 -28.15
CA GLU A 159 -6.35 7.28 -27.05
C GLU A 159 -6.04 6.52 -25.76
N ILE A 160 -5.31 7.16 -24.85
CA ILE A 160 -4.87 6.55 -23.61
C ILE A 160 -4.98 7.54 -22.45
N TRP A 161 -5.22 7.01 -21.26
CA TRP A 161 -5.03 7.72 -20.00
C TRP A 161 -3.77 7.18 -19.34
N GLN A 162 -2.86 8.06 -18.93
CA GLN A 162 -1.63 7.67 -18.26
C GLN A 162 -1.40 8.53 -17.01
N VAL A 163 -1.00 7.89 -15.91
CA VAL A 163 -0.51 8.58 -14.71
C VAL A 163 0.97 8.96 -14.90
N ASN A 164 1.78 8.01 -15.37
CA ASN A 164 3.20 8.21 -15.64
C ASN A 164 3.44 8.33 -17.15
N SER A 165 3.99 9.46 -17.57
CA SER A 165 4.31 9.73 -18.98
C SER A 165 5.72 9.24 -19.31
N SER A 166 5.85 7.98 -19.72
CA SER A 166 7.13 7.43 -20.21
C SER A 166 6.97 6.39 -21.32
N THR A 167 5.75 6.06 -21.72
CA THR A 167 5.51 5.07 -22.77
C THR A 167 5.79 5.65 -24.14
N VAL A 168 6.58 4.92 -24.95
CA VAL A 168 6.87 5.27 -26.33
C VAL A 168 6.21 4.25 -27.24
N TYR A 169 5.43 4.72 -28.21
CA TYR A 169 4.86 3.90 -29.27
C TYR A 169 5.62 4.17 -30.57
N ASP A 170 6.12 3.12 -31.21
CA ASP A 170 6.78 3.21 -32.51
C ASP A 170 6.41 1.98 -33.37
N ASN A 171 6.73 2.07 -34.67
CA ASN A 171 6.71 0.96 -35.61
C ASN A 171 5.32 0.31 -35.79
N ILE A 172 4.28 1.15 -35.91
CA ILE A 172 2.93 0.69 -36.20
C ILE A 172 2.83 0.29 -37.67
N ILE A 173 2.49 -0.98 -37.92
CA ILE A 173 2.25 -1.55 -39.25
C ILE A 173 0.87 -2.23 -39.29
N ILE A 174 0.14 -2.01 -40.38
CA ILE A 174 -1.12 -2.69 -40.69
C ILE A 174 -0.97 -3.26 -42.10
N THR A 175 -1.06 -4.58 -42.22
CA THR A 175 -0.91 -5.32 -43.48
C THR A 175 -1.81 -6.55 -43.47
N ASP A 176 -2.15 -7.05 -44.66
CA ASP A 176 -2.85 -8.31 -44.87
C ASP A 176 -1.88 -9.51 -44.92
N SER A 177 -0.57 -9.24 -45.00
CA SER A 177 0.48 -10.27 -45.11
C SER A 177 1.14 -10.57 -43.77
N ILE A 178 0.89 -11.79 -43.26
CA ILE A 178 1.50 -12.30 -42.02
C ILE A 178 3.04 -12.36 -42.14
N GLU A 179 3.57 -12.68 -43.32
CA GLU A 179 5.00 -12.74 -43.53
C GLU A 179 5.67 -11.37 -43.47
N GLU A 180 5.02 -10.35 -44.02
CA GLU A 180 5.50 -8.97 -43.98
C GLU A 180 5.52 -8.45 -42.54
N ALA A 181 4.42 -8.64 -41.81
CA ALA A 181 4.33 -8.29 -40.40
C ALA A 181 5.42 -8.98 -39.56
N LYS A 182 5.65 -10.29 -39.76
CA LYS A 182 6.72 -11.04 -39.06
C LYS A 182 8.11 -10.55 -39.40
N LYS A 183 8.39 -10.26 -40.69
CA LYS A 183 9.68 -9.70 -41.10
C LYS A 183 9.92 -8.32 -40.51
N PHE A 184 8.89 -7.47 -40.48
CA PHE A 184 8.96 -6.15 -39.88
C PHE A 184 9.22 -6.22 -38.37
N ALA A 185 8.46 -7.05 -37.64
CA ALA A 185 8.69 -7.32 -36.22
C ALA A 185 10.12 -7.82 -35.96
N ALA A 186 10.61 -8.74 -36.80
CA ALA A 186 11.97 -9.28 -36.74
C ALA A 186 13.06 -8.23 -36.97
N LEU A 187 12.85 -7.29 -37.88
CA LEU A 187 13.80 -6.21 -38.15
C LEU A 187 13.85 -5.21 -36.99
N THR A 188 12.69 -4.87 -36.44
CA THR A 188 12.57 -3.90 -35.34
C THR A 188 13.14 -4.47 -34.06
N LEU A 189 12.53 -5.53 -33.51
CA LEU A 189 12.84 -6.03 -32.17
C LEU A 189 14.26 -6.59 -32.08
N ASN A 190 14.68 -7.41 -33.05
CA ASN A 190 16.02 -8.00 -33.00
C ASN A 190 17.12 -6.95 -33.24
N GLY A 191 16.79 -5.86 -33.94
CA GLY A 191 17.69 -4.74 -34.19
C GLY A 191 17.91 -3.87 -32.96
N THR A 192 16.86 -3.59 -32.19
CA THR A 192 16.91 -2.66 -31.06
C THR A 192 17.19 -3.35 -29.72
N ARG A 193 16.61 -4.53 -29.47
CA ARG A 193 16.59 -5.17 -28.13
C ARG A 193 17.97 -5.35 -27.52
N LYS A 194 18.96 -5.84 -28.29
CA LYS A 194 20.32 -6.07 -27.77
C LYS A 194 21.04 -4.78 -27.37
N GLY A 195 20.79 -3.69 -28.10
CA GLY A 195 21.37 -2.38 -27.80
C GLY A 195 20.69 -1.75 -26.58
N GLU A 196 19.37 -1.86 -26.52
CA GLU A 196 18.53 -1.39 -25.43
C GLU A 196 18.87 -2.09 -24.11
N GLU A 197 18.89 -3.42 -24.07
CA GLU A 197 19.24 -4.21 -22.88
C GLU A 197 20.62 -3.84 -22.34
N LYS A 198 21.60 -3.65 -23.24
CA LYS A 198 22.95 -3.25 -22.85
C LYS A 198 22.96 -1.86 -22.22
N MET A 199 22.28 -0.89 -22.84
CA MET A 199 22.21 0.47 -22.34
C MET A 199 21.45 0.54 -21.00
N LYS A 200 20.34 -0.18 -20.89
CA LYS A 200 19.55 -0.31 -19.66
C LYS A 200 20.39 -0.86 -18.53
N LYS A 201 21.14 -1.95 -18.77
CA LYS A 201 22.06 -2.51 -17.77
C LYS A 201 23.12 -1.51 -17.33
N GLU A 202 23.72 -0.77 -18.26
CA GLU A 202 24.72 0.26 -17.93
C GLU A 202 24.13 1.41 -17.09
N ILE A 203 22.90 1.81 -17.39
CA ILE A 203 22.16 2.84 -16.64
C ILE A 203 21.79 2.33 -15.24
N ASP A 204 21.23 1.13 -15.12
CA ASP A 204 20.82 0.55 -13.85
C ASP A 204 22.03 0.34 -12.93
N GLU A 205 23.15 -0.17 -13.45
CA GLU A 205 24.40 -0.29 -12.69
C GLU A 205 24.95 1.08 -12.24
N LYS A 206 24.71 2.14 -13.01
CA LYS A 206 25.12 3.50 -12.65
C LYS A 206 24.19 4.08 -11.57
N LEU A 207 22.88 3.91 -11.71
CA LEU A 207 21.88 4.33 -10.72
C LEU A 207 22.13 3.64 -9.38
N GLN A 208 22.33 2.32 -9.37
CA GLN A 208 22.65 1.57 -8.16
C GLN A 208 23.93 2.08 -7.48
N ARG A 209 24.98 2.38 -8.26
CA ARG A 209 26.23 2.97 -7.73
C ARG A 209 26.03 4.37 -7.16
N GLU A 210 25.16 5.18 -7.74
CA GLU A 210 24.84 6.53 -7.24
C GLU A 210 23.97 6.46 -5.97
N GLU A 211 22.99 5.55 -5.93
CA GLU A 211 22.16 5.31 -4.75
C GLU A 211 22.98 4.75 -3.58
N GLU A 212 23.89 3.82 -3.83
CA GLU A 212 24.76 3.27 -2.79
C GLU A 212 25.71 4.35 -2.23
N LYS A 213 26.20 5.27 -3.09
CA LYS A 213 26.98 6.43 -2.64
C LYS A 213 26.14 7.38 -1.79
N LYS A 214 24.92 7.72 -2.22
CA LYS A 214 24.01 8.58 -1.45
C LYS A 214 23.69 7.97 -0.09
N ARG A 215 23.39 6.66 -0.03
CA ARG A 215 23.15 5.96 1.24
C ARG A 215 24.37 6.01 2.17
N LYS A 216 25.59 5.81 1.65
CA LYS A 216 26.82 5.95 2.44
C LYS A 216 27.06 7.37 2.93
N GLU A 217 26.80 8.38 2.10
CA GLU A 217 26.91 9.80 2.48
C GLU A 217 25.86 10.19 3.54
N GLU A 218 24.64 9.65 3.44
CA GLU A 218 23.58 9.81 4.44
C GLU A 218 23.95 9.13 5.78
N GLU A 219 24.43 7.88 5.75
CA GLU A 219 24.92 7.16 6.94
C GLU A 219 26.09 7.89 7.61
N GLU A 220 27.11 8.33 6.84
CA GLU A 220 28.22 9.12 7.38
C GLU A 220 27.77 10.49 7.92
N GLY A 221 26.76 11.10 7.31
CA GLY A 221 26.16 12.36 7.76
C GLY A 221 25.39 12.21 9.08
N GLU A 222 24.68 11.09 9.26
CA GLU A 222 24.02 10.75 10.52
C GLU A 222 25.02 10.43 11.63
N ASP A 223 26.09 9.70 11.33
CA ASP A 223 27.12 9.36 12.31
C ASP A 223 27.90 10.61 12.76
N LYS A 224 28.23 11.53 11.84
CA LYS A 224 28.83 12.83 12.19
C LYS A 224 27.89 13.67 13.07
N LYS A 225 26.58 13.67 12.82
CA LYS A 225 25.61 14.37 13.69
C LYS A 225 25.51 13.74 15.07
N LYS A 226 25.60 12.41 15.18
CA LYS A 226 25.65 11.71 16.47
C LYS A 226 26.93 12.03 17.23
N GLU A 227 28.08 12.03 16.56
CA GLU A 227 29.37 12.43 17.15
C GLU A 227 29.38 13.90 17.56
N GLU A 228 28.84 14.83 16.76
CA GLU A 228 28.73 16.24 17.13
C GLU A 228 27.83 16.45 18.36
N ASN A 229 26.68 15.78 18.43
CA ASN A 229 25.81 15.83 19.61
C ASN A 229 26.51 15.26 20.86
N SER A 230 27.19 14.12 20.74
CA SER A 230 27.96 13.52 21.85
C SER A 230 29.09 14.44 22.34
N ASN A 231 29.82 15.07 21.41
CA ASN A 231 30.89 16.03 21.75
C ASN A 231 30.34 17.33 22.36
N GLU A 232 29.14 17.76 21.98
CA GLU A 232 28.48 18.91 22.59
C GLU A 232 28.04 18.63 24.03
N ASP A 233 27.55 17.41 24.29
CA ASP A 233 27.14 16.97 25.61
C ASP A 233 28.35 16.77 26.55
N GLU A 234 29.46 16.20 26.06
CA GLU A 234 30.72 16.10 26.81
C GLU A 234 31.28 17.50 27.18
N LYS A 235 31.22 18.48 26.26
CA LYS A 235 31.65 19.86 26.56
C LYS A 235 30.78 20.53 27.62
N LYS A 236 29.47 20.28 27.63
CA LYS A 236 28.55 20.78 28.67
C LYS A 236 28.90 20.16 30.04
N GLU A 237 29.22 18.87 30.09
CA GLU A 237 29.65 18.20 31.32
C GLU A 237 31.01 18.71 31.84
N GLU A 238 31.98 18.99 30.95
CA GLU A 238 33.26 19.56 31.36
C GLU A 238 33.12 21.00 31.91
N GLU A 239 32.26 21.84 31.32
CA GLU A 239 31.96 23.18 31.84
C GLU A 239 31.29 23.14 33.21
N ILE A 240 30.38 22.19 33.44
CA ILE A 240 29.73 21.99 34.75
C ILE A 240 30.78 21.59 35.79
N ASN A 241 31.65 20.61 35.46
CA ASN A 241 32.72 20.15 36.35
C ASN A 241 33.76 21.24 36.66
N LEU A 242 34.09 22.12 35.71
CA LEU A 242 34.98 23.25 35.95
C LEU A 242 34.35 24.27 36.90
N ASN A 243 33.08 24.59 36.71
CA ASN A 243 32.35 25.52 37.57
C ASN A 243 32.19 24.97 39.00
N GLU A 244 31.98 23.67 39.16
CA GLU A 244 31.93 23.02 40.48
C GLU A 244 33.29 23.01 41.17
N LYS A 245 34.39 22.73 40.44
CA LYS A 245 35.76 22.86 40.99
C LYS A 245 36.08 24.28 41.41
N GLN A 246 35.70 25.29 40.62
CA GLN A 246 35.89 26.69 40.97
C GLN A 246 35.10 27.06 42.24
N LYS A 247 33.85 26.61 42.37
CA LYS A 247 33.06 26.77 43.61
C LYS A 247 33.71 26.10 44.81
N MET A 248 34.25 24.88 44.67
CA MET A 248 34.94 24.22 45.79
C MET A 248 36.24 24.92 46.20
N VAL A 249 36.98 25.51 45.27
CA VAL A 249 38.17 26.32 45.57
C VAL A 249 37.78 27.63 46.28
N GLU A 250 36.66 28.24 45.89
CA GLU A 250 36.13 29.43 46.53
C GLU A 250 35.58 29.16 47.94
N ILE A 251 34.98 27.98 48.16
CA ILE A 251 34.56 27.49 49.49
C ILE A 251 35.78 27.22 50.38
N LYS A 252 36.82 26.55 49.88
CA LYS A 252 38.06 26.33 50.65
C LYS A 252 38.79 27.61 51.03
N LYS A 253 38.73 28.65 50.18
CA LYS A 253 39.25 29.98 50.53
C LYS A 253 38.40 30.68 51.60
N LYS A 254 37.08 30.46 51.61
CA LYS A 254 36.19 30.98 52.66
C LYS A 254 36.33 30.25 54.00
N ASP A 255 36.69 28.97 53.98
CA ASP A 255 36.92 28.19 55.20
C ASP A 255 38.26 28.51 55.89
N GLU A 256 39.23 29.12 55.19
CA GLU A 256 40.47 29.64 55.79
C GLU A 256 40.35 31.10 56.30
N GLU A 257 39.30 31.85 55.92
CA GLU A 257 39.16 33.28 56.23
C GLU A 257 37.92 33.66 57.05
N SER A 258 37.28 32.74 57.79
CA SER A 258 36.14 33.13 58.63
C SER A 258 36.05 32.45 60.00
N GLU A 259 37.01 32.78 60.89
CA GLU A 259 36.66 33.10 62.28
C GLU A 259 36.60 34.63 62.46
N SER A 260 35.45 35.08 62.98
CA SER A 260 35.14 36.39 63.59
C SER A 260 34.41 37.48 62.77
N ASN A 261 33.15 37.70 63.22
CA ASN A 261 32.39 38.96 63.37
C ASN A 261 31.22 39.32 62.40
N PHE A 262 30.03 38.81 62.76
CA PHE A 262 28.86 39.49 63.40
C PHE A 262 28.23 40.80 62.81
N ASP A 263 27.12 40.60 62.06
CA ASP A 263 25.73 41.15 62.15
C ASP A 263 25.31 42.60 61.77
N SER A 264 24.36 42.71 60.80
CA SER A 264 23.01 43.33 60.92
C SER A 264 22.26 43.53 59.57
N GLU A 265 20.93 43.28 59.58
CA GLU A 265 19.91 43.35 58.50
C GLU A 265 19.56 44.81 58.09
N THR A 266 19.04 45.19 56.90
CA THR A 266 17.89 44.70 56.11
C THR A 266 17.91 45.34 54.70
N SER A 267 17.46 44.63 53.66
CA SER A 267 17.47 45.06 52.24
C SER A 267 16.13 44.72 51.59
N GLN A 268 15.43 45.70 50.98
CA GLN A 268 14.37 45.51 49.96
C GLN A 268 13.72 46.84 49.53
N LYS A 269 14.03 47.29 48.29
CA LYS A 269 13.18 48.01 47.32
C LYS A 269 14.06 48.70 46.28
N GLU A 270 14.07 48.16 45.05
CA GLU A 270 14.34 48.91 43.79
C GLU A 270 14.42 48.02 42.51
N LYS A 271 14.09 46.73 42.57
CA LYS A 271 14.15 45.82 41.40
C LYS A 271 12.80 45.31 40.88
N ALA A 272 11.72 46.06 41.14
CA ALA A 272 10.35 45.66 40.75
C ALA A 272 9.73 46.54 39.63
N GLU A 273 10.30 47.71 39.30
CA GLU A 273 9.68 48.62 38.32
C GLU A 273 10.23 48.49 36.89
N SER A 274 11.39 47.86 36.67
CA SER A 274 11.93 47.65 35.31
C SER A 274 11.40 46.39 34.60
N LYS A 275 10.80 45.44 35.35
CA LYS A 275 10.26 44.20 34.78
C LYS A 275 8.85 44.36 34.22
N LEU A 276 8.05 45.26 34.77
CA LEU A 276 6.63 45.44 34.43
C LEU A 276 6.40 46.29 33.17
N GLU A 277 7.37 47.14 32.80
CA GLU A 277 7.31 47.99 31.60
C GLU A 277 7.62 47.19 30.31
N ASN A 278 8.50 46.18 30.39
CA ASN A 278 8.87 45.34 29.25
C ASN A 278 7.76 44.33 28.88
N GLU A 279 7.07 43.76 29.86
CA GLU A 279 5.95 42.83 29.62
C GLU A 279 4.72 43.53 29.00
N ARG A 280 4.55 44.84 29.22
CA ARG A 280 3.44 45.62 28.62
C ARG A 280 3.68 45.98 27.15
N LYS A 281 4.94 46.03 26.69
CA LYS A 281 5.26 46.26 25.28
C LYS A 281 5.08 44.99 24.45
N LEU A 282 5.54 43.84 24.96
CA LEU A 282 5.45 42.56 24.26
C LEU A 282 4.00 42.13 23.94
N ARG A 283 3.06 42.39 24.87
CA ARG A 283 1.64 42.05 24.68
C ARG A 283 0.90 42.90 23.63
N LYS A 284 1.39 44.11 23.32
CA LYS A 284 0.75 44.97 22.29
C LYS A 284 1.20 44.61 20.88
N ASP A 285 2.37 44.00 20.74
CA ASP A 285 2.89 43.59 19.44
C ASP A 285 2.26 42.25 19.00
N GLU A 286 2.03 41.31 19.94
CA GLU A 286 1.30 40.05 19.67
C GLU A 286 -0.18 40.25 19.28
N GLU A 287 -0.88 41.24 19.86
CA GLU A 287 -2.29 41.53 19.52
C GLU A 287 -2.45 42.15 18.12
N ASN A 288 -1.42 42.86 17.62
CA ASN A 288 -1.44 43.44 16.27
C ASN A 288 -1.19 42.38 15.19
N GLU A 289 -0.23 41.47 15.39
CA GLU A 289 0.06 40.38 14.45
C GLU A 289 -1.15 39.43 14.28
N LEU A 290 -1.89 39.14 15.36
CA LEU A 290 -3.09 38.29 15.31
C LEU A 290 -4.27 38.93 14.55
N SER A 291 -4.25 40.25 14.35
CA SER A 291 -5.32 41.00 13.68
C SER A 291 -5.10 41.13 12.17
N GLU A 292 -3.84 41.10 11.72
CA GLU A 292 -3.45 41.07 10.31
C GLU A 292 -3.70 39.68 9.70
N ASP A 293 -3.40 38.62 10.44
CA ASP A 293 -3.58 37.22 10.02
C ASP A 293 -5.07 36.82 9.83
N LYS A 294 -5.99 37.51 10.51
CA LYS A 294 -7.45 37.36 10.32
C LYS A 294 -8.00 38.09 9.10
N ARG A 295 -7.29 39.11 8.59
CA ARG A 295 -7.71 39.85 7.38
C ARG A 295 -7.31 39.13 6.11
N GLU A 296 -6.17 38.44 6.10
CA GLU A 296 -5.71 37.65 4.94
C GLU A 296 -6.52 36.36 4.73
N ARG A 297 -7.00 35.71 5.80
CA ARG A 297 -7.86 34.53 5.66
C ARG A 297 -9.26 34.85 5.10
N ASN A 298 -9.79 36.03 5.41
CA ASN A 298 -11.09 36.46 4.88
C ASN A 298 -11.04 36.95 3.42
N SER A 299 -9.88 37.38 2.90
CA SER A 299 -9.76 37.74 1.47
C SER A 299 -9.71 36.51 0.58
N ASN A 300 -9.00 35.46 1.00
CA ASN A 300 -8.82 34.24 0.20
C ASN A 300 -10.09 33.37 0.11
N GLN A 301 -10.98 33.43 1.11
CA GLN A 301 -12.26 32.72 1.07
C GLN A 301 -13.29 33.37 0.10
N SER A 302 -13.08 34.61 -0.34
CA SER A 302 -13.98 35.30 -1.29
C SER A 302 -13.63 35.08 -2.77
N MET A 303 -12.47 34.48 -3.07
CA MET A 303 -12.00 34.23 -4.44
C MET A 303 -12.43 32.88 -5.02
N ASP A 304 -12.77 31.89 -4.17
CA ASP A 304 -13.15 30.53 -4.62
C ASP A 304 -14.65 30.34 -4.88
N GLU A 305 -15.52 31.33 -4.60
CA GLU A 305 -16.98 31.20 -4.76
C GLU A 305 -17.56 31.89 -6.03
N ASN A 306 -16.73 32.45 -6.93
CA ASN A 306 -17.22 33.24 -8.08
C ASN A 306 -16.57 32.92 -9.45
N GLU A 307 -16.32 31.65 -9.77
CA GLU A 307 -16.04 31.22 -11.16
C GLU A 307 -17.06 30.17 -11.65
N GLU A 308 -18.26 30.66 -11.97
CA GLU A 308 -19.26 29.96 -12.75
C GLU A 308 -18.86 30.07 -14.25
N TRP A 309 -18.34 28.98 -14.83
CA TRP A 309 -17.96 28.95 -16.24
C TRP A 309 -19.21 28.94 -17.13
N LYS A 310 -19.36 29.99 -17.94
CA LYS A 310 -20.45 30.16 -18.90
C LYS A 310 -20.25 29.26 -20.12
N ASP A 311 -21.23 28.40 -20.38
CA ASP A 311 -21.42 27.70 -21.65
C ASP A 311 -21.84 28.69 -22.73
N ASP A 312 -20.97 28.94 -23.72
CA ASP A 312 -21.36 29.55 -25.00
C ASP A 312 -20.33 29.22 -26.09
N VAL A 313 -20.47 28.04 -26.72
CA VAL A 313 -19.97 27.81 -28.09
C VAL A 313 -20.96 26.91 -28.85
N ASP A 314 -21.65 27.53 -29.81
CA ASP A 314 -22.46 26.88 -30.83
C ASP A 314 -21.57 25.99 -31.73
N LEU A 315 -21.68 24.67 -31.56
CA LEU A 315 -21.05 23.67 -32.43
C LEU A 315 -22.13 22.72 -32.95
N SER A 316 -22.74 23.12 -34.06
CA SER A 316 -23.46 22.22 -34.97
C SER A 316 -22.49 21.20 -35.57
N PHE A 317 -22.18 20.13 -34.85
CA PHE A 317 -21.44 18.99 -35.37
C PHE A 317 -22.29 17.72 -35.32
N LYS A 318 -22.40 17.10 -36.49
CA LYS A 318 -23.07 15.82 -36.74
C LYS A 318 -22.64 14.78 -35.71
N VAL A 319 -23.60 14.22 -34.99
CA VAL A 319 -23.42 13.04 -34.17
C VAL A 319 -22.96 11.89 -35.08
N ARG A 320 -21.68 11.54 -35.00
CA ARG A 320 -21.18 10.23 -35.41
C ARG A 320 -21.07 9.40 -34.13
N THR A 321 -21.94 8.40 -34.02
CA THR A 321 -21.81 7.34 -33.03
C THR A 321 -20.55 6.54 -33.35
N TYR A 322 -19.57 6.59 -32.46
CA TYR A 322 -18.44 5.65 -32.46
C TYR A 322 -18.77 4.51 -31.49
N LYS A 323 -18.58 3.26 -31.93
CA LYS A 323 -18.58 2.11 -31.03
C LYS A 323 -17.20 2.03 -30.39
N PHE A 324 -17.17 2.26 -29.09
CA PHE A 324 -15.97 2.17 -28.26
C PHE A 324 -15.64 0.70 -27.98
N PHE A 325 -14.38 0.29 -28.18
CA PHE A 325 -13.83 -0.88 -27.52
C PHE A 325 -13.18 -0.41 -26.22
N LYS A 326 -13.84 -0.70 -25.10
CA LYS A 326 -13.32 -0.42 -23.76
C LYS A 326 -12.46 -1.61 -23.32
N VAL A 327 -11.15 -1.47 -23.35
CA VAL A 327 -10.26 -2.36 -22.61
C VAL A 327 -10.13 -1.78 -21.21
N LEU A 328 -10.83 -2.39 -20.25
CA LEU A 328 -10.67 -2.11 -18.84
C LEU A 328 -9.33 -2.72 -18.39
N VAL A 329 -8.42 -1.87 -17.92
CA VAL A 329 -7.25 -2.28 -17.14
C VAL A 329 -7.51 -1.77 -15.73
N ASP A 330 -7.87 -2.68 -14.82
CA ASP A 330 -7.87 -2.40 -13.38
C ASP A 330 -6.45 -2.65 -12.86
N TYR A 331 -5.93 -1.67 -12.10
CA TYR A 331 -4.58 -1.67 -11.51
C TYR A 331 -4.43 -2.63 -10.34
#